data_AF-A0A358D8G6-F1
#
_entry.id   AF-A0A358D8G6-F1
#
_cell.length_a   1.000
_cell.length_b   1.000
_cell.length_c   1.000
_cell.angle_alpha   90.00
_cell.angle_beta   90.00
_cell.angle_gamma   90.00
#
_symmetry.space_group_name_H-M   'P 1'
#
loop_
_entity.id
_entity.type
_entity.pdbx_description
1 polymer ?
#
loop_
_entity_poly.entity_id
_entity_poly.type
_entity_poly.pdbx_seq_one_letter_code
_entity_poly.pdbx_strand_id
1 'polypeptide(L)'
;MDAAAHNTVYTLAQQNSSDAVWDVVIWVIVLIVAVMVLGIILMHLRRIMRESADSETQGLLLDDLRRLRNEGHLSTEEYQRAVDALAERMGSSANPGGDSRPVK
;
A
#
# COMPACT_ATOMS: atom_id res chain seq x y z
N MET A 1 -39.11 -20.83 51.68
CA MET A 1 -38.19 -21.47 50.72
C MET A 1 -38.83 -21.35 49.36
N ASP A 2 -38.36 -20.39 48.56
CA ASP A 2 -39.04 -19.94 47.34
C ASP A 2 -38.31 -20.51 46.12
N ALA A 3 -38.73 -21.69 45.68
CA ALA A 3 -38.14 -22.38 44.54
C ALA A 3 -38.45 -21.68 43.19
N ALA A 4 -39.46 -20.79 43.16
CA ALA A 4 -39.83 -20.05 41.96
C ALA A 4 -38.87 -18.89 41.69
N ALA A 5 -38.33 -18.26 42.74
CA ALA A 5 -37.41 -17.13 42.63
C ALA A 5 -36.06 -17.50 42.01
N HIS A 6 -35.58 -18.75 42.15
CA HIS A 6 -34.31 -19.16 41.55
C HIS A 6 -34.43 -19.31 40.03
N ASN A 7 -35.52 -19.92 39.54
CA ASN A 7 -35.71 -20.17 38.11
C ASN A 7 -35.86 -18.86 37.31
N THR A 8 -36.48 -17.83 37.88
CA THR A 8 -36.64 -16.53 37.21
C THR A 8 -35.31 -15.80 37.02
N VAL A 9 -34.40 -15.90 37.99
CA VAL A 9 -33.07 -15.28 37.92
C VAL A 9 -32.23 -15.91 36.80
N TYR A 10 -32.28 -17.24 36.62
CA TYR A 10 -31.61 -17.90 35.50
C TYR A 10 -32.18 -17.49 34.14
N THR A 11 -33.50 -17.32 34.03
CA THR A 11 -34.13 -16.88 32.77
C THR A 11 -33.81 -15.43 32.41
N LEU A 12 -33.67 -14.54 33.40
CA LEU A 12 -33.32 -13.12 33.18
C LEU A 12 -31.84 -12.95 32.74
N ALA A 13 -30.94 -13.77 33.28
CA ALA A 13 -29.54 -13.79 32.87
C ALA A 13 -29.37 -14.36 31.44
N GLN A 14 -30.14 -15.40 31.08
CA GLN A 14 -30.08 -16.01 29.75
C GLN A 14 -30.70 -15.14 28.66
N GLN A 15 -31.76 -14.39 28.98
CA GLN A 15 -32.38 -13.46 28.03
C GLN A 15 -31.42 -12.30 27.66
N ASN A 16 -30.75 -11.68 28.64
CA ASN A 16 -29.73 -10.66 28.37
C ASN A 16 -28.51 -11.22 27.62
N SER A 17 -28.14 -12.48 27.88
CA SER A 17 -27.02 -13.13 27.20
C SER A 17 -27.31 -13.35 25.71
N SER A 18 -28.57 -13.55 25.32
CA SER A 18 -28.97 -13.78 23.93
C SER A 18 -28.82 -12.52 23.08
N ASP A 19 -29.25 -11.37 23.62
CA ASP A 19 -29.08 -10.06 22.97
C ASP A 19 -27.60 -9.65 22.95
N ALA A 20 -26.85 -9.95 24.02
CA ALA A 20 -25.41 -9.69 24.06
C ALA A 20 -24.63 -10.50 23.01
N VAL A 21 -25.01 -11.76 22.75
CA VAL A 21 -24.39 -12.56 21.69
C VAL A 21 -24.65 -11.94 20.32
N TRP A 22 -25.87 -11.49 20.04
CA TRP A 22 -26.20 -10.83 18.78
C TRP A 22 -25.45 -9.50 18.59
N ASP A 23 -25.33 -8.70 19.65
CA ASP A 23 -24.57 -7.45 19.63
C ASP A 23 -23.07 -7.69 19.34
N VAL A 24 -22.49 -8.70 19.99
CA VAL A 24 -21.09 -9.10 19.74
C VAL A 24 -20.89 -9.58 18.30
N VAL A 25 -21.81 -10.39 17.77
CA VAL A 25 -21.73 -10.88 16.38
C VAL A 25 -21.77 -9.72 15.38
N ILE A 26 -22.63 -8.72 15.60
CA ILE A 26 -22.70 -7.53 14.75
C ILE A 26 -21.37 -6.76 14.78
N TRP A 27 -20.82 -6.52 15.96
CA TRP A 27 -19.53 -5.84 16.10
C TRP A 27 -18.37 -6.60 15.44
N VAL A 28 -18.36 -7.93 15.52
CA VAL A 28 -17.37 -8.77 14.84
C VAL A 28 -17.48 -8.63 13.33
N ILE A 29 -18.69 -8.64 12.76
CA ILE A 29 -18.89 -8.44 11.32
C ILE A 29 -18.41 -7.05 10.89
N VAL A 30 -18.75 -6.00 11.66
CA VAL A 30 -18.28 -4.63 11.39
C VAL A 30 -16.76 -4.57 11.42
N LEU A 31 -16.12 -5.22 12.39
CA LEU A 31 -14.66 -5.28 12.49
C LEU A 31 -14.03 -5.95 11.25
N ILE A 32 -14.60 -7.08 10.81
CA ILE A 32 -14.12 -7.79 9.61
C ILE A 32 -14.19 -6.87 8.39
N VAL A 33 -15.33 -6.20 8.19
CA VAL A 33 -15.51 -5.25 7.08
C VAL A 33 -14.51 -4.10 7.18
N ALA A 34 -14.30 -3.53 8.37
CA ALA A 34 -13.35 -2.45 8.59
C ALA A 34 -11.91 -2.87 8.23
N VAL A 35 -11.49 -4.08 8.63
CA VAL A 35 -10.18 -4.64 8.28
C VAL A 35 -10.06 -4.87 6.78
N MET A 36 -11.09 -5.39 6.12
CA MET A 36 -11.08 -5.55 4.66
C MET A 36 -10.94 -4.20 3.94
N VAL A 37 -11.68 -3.19 4.37
CA VAL A 37 -11.59 -1.82 3.81
C VAL A 37 -10.18 -1.27 4.01
N LEU A 38 -9.60 -1.42 5.20
CA LEU A 38 -8.23 -1.00 5.47
C LEU A 38 -7.22 -1.71 4.55
N GLY A 39 -7.39 -3.03 4.35
CA GLY A 39 -6.57 -3.81 3.42
C GLY A 39 -6.67 -3.30 1.98
N ILE A 40 -7.88 -2.98 1.51
CA ILE A 40 -8.13 -2.42 0.17
C ILE A 40 -7.47 -1.04 0.04
N ILE A 41 -7.61 -0.17 1.04
CA ILE A 41 -7.00 1.16 1.07
C ILE A 41 -5.47 1.03 0.98
N LEU A 42 -4.86 0.16 1.80
CA LEU A 42 -3.42 -0.07 1.78
C LEU A 42 -2.94 -0.63 0.44
N MET A 43 -3.72 -1.52 -0.18
CA MET A 43 -3.40 -2.07 -1.51
C MET A 43 -3.48 -0.99 -2.59
N HIS A 44 -4.48 -0.11 -2.55
CA HIS A 44 -4.58 1.04 -3.45
C HIS A 44 -3.46 2.06 -3.22
N LEU A 45 -3.16 2.39 -1.97
CA LEU A 45 -2.08 3.32 -1.62
C LEU A 45 -0.73 2.77 -2.08
N ARG A 46 -0.49 1.47 -1.87
CA ARG A 46 0.70 0.77 -2.38
C ARG A 46 0.78 0.82 -3.90
N ARG A 47 -0.35 0.63 -4.59
CA ARG A 47 -0.39 0.71 -6.06
C ARG A 47 -0.04 2.10 -6.56
N ILE A 48 -0.65 3.13 -5.98
CA ILE A 48 -0.43 4.53 -6.36
C ILE A 48 1.01 4.95 -6.07
N MET A 49 1.54 4.64 -4.88
CA MET A 49 2.94 4.97 -4.56
C MET A 49 3.95 4.27 -5.48
N ARG A 50 3.66 3.04 -5.95
CA ARG A 50 4.56 2.33 -6.86
C ARG A 50 4.55 2.92 -8.28
N GLU A 51 3.43 3.47 -8.73
CA GLU A 51 3.34 4.20 -10.00
C GLU A 51 3.98 5.61 -9.90
N SER A 52 3.84 6.28 -8.76
CA SER A 52 4.45 7.61 -8.52
C SER A 52 5.95 7.56 -8.27
N ALA A 53 6.49 6.52 -7.62
CA ALA A 53 7.91 6.45 -7.26
C ALA A 53 8.85 6.44 -8.48
N ASP A 54 8.46 5.74 -9.55
CA ASP A 54 9.25 5.73 -10.79
C ASP A 54 9.12 7.04 -11.57
N SER A 55 7.96 7.72 -11.49
CA SER A 55 7.66 8.90 -12.32
C SER A 55 8.10 10.24 -11.68
N GLU A 56 7.83 10.45 -10.40
CA GLU A 56 8.17 11.71 -9.70
C GLU A 56 9.67 11.83 -9.45
N THR A 57 10.35 10.74 -9.08
CA THR A 57 11.80 10.75 -8.83
C THR A 57 12.58 11.11 -10.11
N GLN A 58 12.09 10.69 -11.28
CA GLN A 58 12.70 11.01 -12.58
C GLN A 58 12.53 12.48 -12.96
N GLY A 59 11.33 13.04 -12.74
CA GLY A 59 11.06 14.45 -12.98
C GLY A 59 11.96 15.35 -12.12
N LEU A 60 12.12 15.01 -10.85
CA LEU A 60 12.96 15.76 -9.91
C LEU A 60 14.46 15.66 -10.25
N LEU A 61 14.96 14.49 -10.66
CA LEU A 61 16.38 14.30 -10.96
C LEU A 61 16.80 14.93 -12.30
N LEU A 62 15.93 14.92 -13.31
CA LEU A 62 16.15 15.66 -14.57
C LEU A 62 16.10 17.16 -14.37
N ASP A 63 15.22 17.65 -13.49
CA ASP A 63 15.12 19.08 -13.18
C ASP A 63 16.37 19.59 -12.44
N ASP A 64 16.91 18.79 -11.50
CA ASP A 64 18.19 19.09 -10.84
C ASP A 64 19.37 19.11 -11.84
N LEU A 65 19.45 18.14 -12.76
CA LEU A 65 20.46 18.16 -13.83
C LEU A 65 20.34 19.38 -14.73
N ARG A 66 19.10 19.78 -15.07
CA ARG A 66 18.81 20.96 -15.90
C ARG A 66 19.24 22.24 -15.19
N ARG A 67 19.02 22.31 -13.89
CA ARG A 67 19.41 23.42 -13.03
C ARG A 67 20.93 23.53 -12.89
N LEU A 68 21.63 22.43 -12.61
CA LEU A 68 23.11 22.39 -12.54
C LEU A 68 23.79 22.87 -13.83
N ARG A 69 23.22 22.50 -14.99
CA ARG A 69 23.67 23.01 -16.29
C ARG A 69 23.42 24.51 -16.43
N ASN A 70 22.25 25.00 -16.06
CA ASN A 70 21.91 26.42 -16.14
C ASN A 70 22.75 27.27 -15.17
N GLU A 71 23.17 26.71 -14.04
CA GLU A 71 24.11 27.30 -13.07
C GLU A 71 25.56 27.28 -13.57
N GLY A 72 25.83 26.64 -14.72
CA GLY A 72 27.16 26.58 -15.35
C GLY A 72 28.12 25.59 -14.69
N HIS A 73 27.63 24.73 -13.81
CA HIS A 73 28.43 23.69 -13.15
C HIS A 73 28.65 22.45 -14.02
N LEU A 74 27.91 22.32 -15.12
CA LEU A 74 28.05 21.24 -16.09
C LEU A 74 28.31 21.78 -17.49
N SER A 75 29.29 21.21 -18.19
CA SER A 75 29.43 21.43 -19.63
C SER A 75 28.25 20.78 -20.38
N THR A 76 27.95 21.30 -21.58
CA THR A 76 26.89 20.74 -22.45
C THR A 76 27.15 19.27 -22.78
N GLU A 77 28.42 18.91 -22.91
CA GLU A 77 28.88 17.54 -23.21
C GLU A 77 28.63 16.59 -22.04
N GLU A 78 28.90 17.06 -20.81
CA GLU A 78 28.70 16.29 -19.58
C GLU A 78 27.21 16.13 -19.28
N TYR A 79 26.42 17.15 -19.56
CA TYR A 79 24.96 17.10 -19.43
C TYR A 79 24.37 16.05 -20.35
N GLN A 80 24.77 16.04 -21.62
CA GLN A 80 24.26 15.07 -22.58
C GLN A 80 24.62 13.63 -22.17
N ARG A 81 25.87 13.41 -21.71
CA ARG A 81 26.30 12.09 -21.21
C ARG A 81 25.49 11.63 -19.98
N ALA A 82 25.18 12.54 -19.06
CA ALA A 82 24.38 12.23 -17.88
C ALA A 82 22.92 11.91 -18.23
N VAL A 83 22.34 12.65 -19.18
CA VAL A 83 20.97 12.41 -19.68
C VAL A 83 20.89 11.07 -20.42
N ASP A 84 21.84 10.77 -21.29
CA ASP A 84 21.87 9.52 -22.05
C ASP A 84 22.02 8.30 -21.12
N ALA A 85 22.88 8.40 -20.10
CA ALA A 85 23.05 7.34 -19.09
C ALA A 85 21.77 7.11 -18.26
N LEU A 86 21.02 8.17 -17.95
CA LEU A 86 19.75 8.07 -17.24
C LEU A 86 18.68 7.40 -18.14
N ALA A 87 18.64 7.77 -19.43
CA ALA A 87 17.73 7.19 -20.41
C ALA A 87 17.99 5.70 -20.67
N GLU A 88 19.24 5.27 -20.73
CA GLU A 88 19.62 3.87 -20.93
C GLU A 88 19.22 2.98 -19.73
N ARG A 89 19.40 3.51 -18.51
CA ARG A 89 19.00 2.81 -17.28
C ARG A 89 17.49 2.65 -17.18
N MET A 90 16.73 3.63 -17.69
CA MET A 90 15.26 3.55 -17.82
C MET A 90 14.83 2.55 -18.89
N GLY A 91 15.46 2.57 -20.07
CA GLY A 91 15.18 1.63 -21.15
C GLY A 91 15.45 0.17 -20.77
N SER A 92 16.49 -0.07 -19.98
CA SER A 92 16.81 -1.42 -19.45
C SER A 92 15.87 -1.86 -18.33
N SER A 93 15.34 -0.94 -17.51
CA SER A 93 14.38 -1.29 -16.45
C SER A 93 12.98 -1.62 -16.99
N ALA A 94 12.67 -1.28 -18.25
CA ALA A 94 11.41 -1.60 -18.91
C ALA A 94 11.35 -3.02 -19.52
N ASN A 95 12.44 -3.82 -19.48
CA ASN A 95 12.47 -5.20 -19.98
C ASN A 95 12.86 -6.23 -18.89
N PRO A 96 11.96 -6.61 -17.97
CA PRO A 96 12.23 -7.58 -16.91
C PRO A 96 12.16 -9.06 -17.35
N GLY A 97 12.60 -9.42 -18.56
CA GLY A 97 12.32 -10.75 -19.15
C GLY A 97 13.41 -11.38 -20.02
N GLY A 98 14.68 -11.01 -19.88
CA GLY A 98 15.74 -11.39 -20.81
C GLY A 98 16.84 -12.33 -20.27
N ASP A 99 16.54 -13.24 -19.34
CA ASP A 99 17.51 -14.26 -18.87
C ASP A 99 17.79 -15.31 -19.97
N SER A 100 18.62 -14.93 -20.95
CA SER A 100 19.25 -15.87 -21.87
C SER A 100 20.48 -16.47 -21.21
N ARG A 101 20.31 -17.58 -20.48
CA ARG A 101 21.43 -18.41 -20.01
C ARG A 101 21.94 -19.25 -21.20
N PRO A 102 23.21 -19.12 -21.64
CA PRO A 102 23.80 -20.09 -22.54
C PRO A 102 24.10 -21.38 -21.77
N VAL A 103 23.39 -22.46 -22.12
CA VAL A 103 23.77 -23.84 -21.80
C VAL A 103 24.96 -24.20 -22.68
N LYS A 104 26.10 -24.45 -22.04
CA LYS A 104 27.26 -25.10 -22.66
C LYS A 104 27.30 -26.55 -22.20
#